data_AF-A0A1E3H540-F1
#
_entry.id   AF-A0A1E3H540-F1
#
_cell.length_a   1.000
_cell.length_b   1.000
_cell.length_c   1.000
_cell.angle_alpha   90.00
_cell.angle_beta   90.00
_cell.angle_gamma   90.00
#
_symmetry.space_group_name_H-M   'P 1'
#
loop_
_entity.id
_entity.type
_entity.pdbx_description
1 polymer ?
#
loop_
_entity_poly.entity_id
_entity_poly.type
_entity_poly.pdbx_seq_one_letter_code
_entity_poly.pdbx_strand_id
1 'polypeptide(L)' 'MICGSMEMLRDTKAILEDFGLDEGSNAKPATFVVERAFVG' A
#
# COMPACT_ATOMS: atom_id res chain seq x y z
N MET A 1 5.32 -1.12 4.55
CA MET A 1 5.83 -0.99 3.18
C MET A 1 5.43 -2.25 2.43
N ILE A 2 4.75 -2.12 1.28
CA ILE A 2 4.31 -3.23 0.44
C ILE A 2 4.89 -3.00 -0.96
N CYS A 3 5.49 -4.02 -1.56
CA CYS A 3 6.04 -3.94 -2.91
C CYS A 3 5.68 -5.19 -3.71
N GLY A 4 5.03 -5.02 -4.86
CA GLY A 4 4.51 -6.15 -5.65
C GLY A 4 3.80 -5.75 -6.94
N SER A 5 3.00 -6.67 -7.48
CA SER A 5 2.16 -6.45 -8.66
C SER A 5 1.01 -5.49 -8.34
N MET A 6 0.42 -4.86 -9.38
CA MET A 6 -0.72 -3.96 -9.17
C MET A 6 -1.92 -4.62 -8.49
N GLU A 7 -2.17 -5.89 -8.76
CA GLU A 7 -3.23 -6.67 -8.11
C GLU A 7 -2.91 -6.88 -6.62
N MET A 8 -1.72 -7.40 -6.33
CA MET A 8 -1.28 -7.63 -4.95
C MET A 8 -1.29 -6.34 -4.11
N LEU A 9 -0.88 -5.21 -4.69
CA LEU A 9 -0.91 -3.92 -4.00
C LEU A 9 -2.33 -3.48 -3.65
N ARG A 10 -3.30 -3.65 -4.56
CA ARG A 10 -4.71 -3.29 -4.33
C ARG A 10 -5.33 -4.17 -3.26
N ASP A 11 -5.16 -5.48 -3.37
CA ASP A 11 -5.74 -6.45 -2.44
C ASP A 11 -5.16 -6.26 -1.04
N THR A 12 -3.83 -6.15 -0.94
CA THR A 12 -3.16 -5.95 0.37
C THR A 12 -3.53 -4.61 0.97
N LYS A 13 -3.61 -3.53 0.17
CA LYS A 13 -4.05 -2.22 0.64
C LYS A 13 -5.44 -2.29 1.26
N ALA A 14 -6.41 -2.92 0.60
CA ALA A 14 -7.77 -3.06 1.11
C ALA A 14 -7.81 -3.79 2.46
N ILE A 15 -7.05 -4.89 2.59
CA ILE A 15 -6.92 -5.62 3.85
C ILE A 15 -6.35 -4.73 4.97
N LEU A 16 -5.32 -3.93 4.68
CA LEU A 16 -4.73 -3.03 5.70
C LEU A 16 -5.70 -1.92 6.11
N GLU A 17 -6.44 -1.35 5.17
CA GLU A 17 -7.49 -0.36 5.46
C GLU A 17 -8.62 -0.96 6.32
N ASP A 18 -9.01 -2.22 6.08
CA ASP A 18 -9.97 -2.95 6.93
C ASP A 18 -9.45 -3.19 8.36
N PHE A 19 -8.13 -3.30 8.55
CA PHE A 19 -7.48 -3.34 9.86
C PHE A 19 -7.29 -1.95 10.50
N GLY A 20 -7.77 -0.87 9.85
CA GLY A 20 -7.68 0.49 10.34
C GLY A 20 -6.31 1.15 10.15
N LEU A 21 -5.49 0.63 9.22
CA LEU A 21 -4.21 1.24 8.84
C LEU A 21 -4.42 2.21 7.67
N ASP A 22 -3.67 3.30 7.65
CA ASP A 22 -3.75 4.37 6.66
C ASP A 22 -2.50 4.40 5.77
N GLU A 23 -2.70 4.71 4.48
CA GLU A 23 -1.59 4.93 3.54
C GLU A 23 -0.94 6.30 3.78
N GLY A 24 0.39 6.28 3.88
CA GLY A 24 1.23 7.44 4.10
C GLY A 24 1.77 8.03 2.81
N SER A 25 2.18 9.29 2.89
CA SER A 25 2.91 10.00 1.84
C SER A 25 3.96 10.91 2.45
N ASN A 26 4.82 11.51 1.63
CA ASN A 26 5.83 12.46 2.09
C ASN A 26 5.22 13.65 2.88
N ALA A 27 4.02 14.10 2.50
CA ALA A 27 3.35 15.22 3.16
C ALA A 27 2.45 14.80 4.35
N LYS A 28 2.12 13.51 4.46
CA LYS A 28 1.25 12.96 5.52
C LYS A 28 1.75 11.56 5.93
N PRO A 29 2.62 11.46 6.94
CA PRO A 29 3.06 10.17 7.47
C PRO A 29 1.88 9.34 7.99
N ALA A 30 1.93 8.03 7.74
CA ALA A 30 0.92 7.08 8.22
C ALA A 30 1.54 5.67 8.36
N THR A 31 0.72 4.63 8.35
CA THR A 31 1.09 3.28 8.81
C THR A 31 1.64 2.37 7.71
N PHE A 32 1.33 2.61 6.43
CA PHE A 32 1.98 1.89 5.33
C PHE A 32 2.19 2.75 4.09
N VAL A 33 2.98 2.25 3.14
CA VAL A 33 3.21 2.84 1.81
C VAL A 33 3.29 1.70 0.80
N VAL A 34 2.94 1.98 -0.45
CA VAL A 34 2.96 1.01 -1.56
C VAL A 34 3.95 1.41 -2.64
N GLU A 35 4.61 0.42 -3.26
CA GLU A 35 5.50 0.61 -4.39
C GLU A 35 5.30 -0.52 -5.41
N ARG A 36 5.31 -0.20 -6.71
CA ARG A 36 5.21 -1.23 -7.76
C ARG A 36 6.55 -1.91 -7.94
N ALA A 37 6.56 -3.25 -7.84
CA ALA A 37 7.78 -4.04 -8.08
C ALA A 37 8.18 -4.07 -9.56
N PHE A 38 7.20 -3.98 -10.47
CA PHE A 38 7.40 -3.99 -11.91
C PHE A 38 6.23 -3.30 -12.63
N VAL A 39 6.46 -2.92 -13.88
CA VAL A 39 5.44 -2.40 -14.79
C VAL A 39 5.15 -3.51 -15.80
N GLY A 40 3.96 -4.09 -15.70
CA GLY A 40 3.43 -5.13 -16.58
C GLY A 40 1.98 -4.85 -16.89
#